data_AF-A0A193GNN8-F1
#
_entry.id   AF-A0A193GNN8-F1
#
_cell.length_a   1.000
_cell.length_b   1.000
_cell.length_c   1.000
_cell.angle_alpha   90.00
_cell.angle_beta   90.00
_cell.angle_gamma   90.00
#
_symmetry.space_group_name_H-M   'P 1'
#
loop_
_entity.id
_entity.type
_entity.pdbx_description
1 polymer ?
#
loop_
_entity_poly.entity_id
_entity_poly.type
_entity_poly.pdbx_seq_one_letter_code
_entity_poly.pdbx_strand_id
1 'polypeptide(L)'
;SWSMCLSNFPAICKTEDFLQLPKDMVVQLLSHEELETEDEKLVYEAVLNWVTYDLPGRHAHLPELLKTVRLALLPAIFLMENVSMEELINAQTKSKELVDEAICCKLKILQNDGVVDSPLARPRKTSHALFLLGGQTFMCDYFFLVDQKAKEIIPKADIPSPRKEFSACAIGCKVYITGRPGARENGVSKDVWVYDTVQEEWFRAAPMLIARFGHGST
;
A
#
# COMPACT_ATOMS: atom_id res chain seq x y z
N SER A 1 19.89 -1.55 20.57
CA SER A 1 18.76 -2.51 20.66
C SER A 1 18.16 -2.66 19.27
N TRP A 2 17.93 -3.86 18.77
CA TRP A 2 17.41 -4.11 17.41
C TRP A 2 16.11 -3.36 17.12
N SER A 3 15.26 -3.18 18.14
CA SER A 3 14.04 -2.36 18.06
C SER A 3 14.28 -0.89 17.69
N MET A 4 15.38 -0.28 18.15
CA MET A 4 15.75 1.10 17.77
C MET A 4 16.19 1.19 16.31
N CYS A 5 16.76 0.11 15.76
CA CYS A 5 17.11 0.05 14.35
C CYS A 5 15.86 -0.02 13.46
N LEU A 6 14.85 -0.75 13.91
CA LEU A 6 13.58 -0.89 13.20
C LEU A 6 12.77 0.42 13.17
N SER A 7 12.74 1.17 14.28
CA SER A 7 12.00 2.44 14.35
C SER A 7 12.75 3.63 13.72
N ASN A 8 14.07 3.58 13.66
CA ASN A 8 14.90 4.66 13.12
C ASN A 8 15.57 4.29 11.78
N PHE A 9 15.00 3.32 11.06
CA PHE A 9 15.54 2.84 9.79
C PHE A 9 15.83 3.96 8.77
N PRO A 10 14.97 4.99 8.57
CA PRO A 10 15.23 6.06 7.61
C PRO A 10 16.50 6.87 7.88
N ALA A 11 16.92 6.97 9.14
CA ALA A 11 18.17 7.63 9.52
C ALA A 11 19.36 6.69 9.36
N ILE A 12 19.19 5.41 9.67
CA ILE A 12 20.26 4.39 9.69
C ILE A 12 20.62 3.94 8.29
N CYS A 13 19.68 3.84 7.35
CA CYS A 13 19.97 3.35 6.00
C CYS A 13 20.95 4.23 5.20
N LYS A 14 21.19 5.47 5.66
CA LYS A 14 22.11 6.44 5.06
C LYS A 14 23.49 6.46 5.74
N THR A 15 23.68 5.77 6.86
CA THR A 15 24.96 5.79 7.58
C THR A 15 25.94 4.77 7.00
N GLU A 16 27.23 5.05 7.12
CA GLU A 16 28.28 4.10 6.72
C GLU A 16 28.20 2.80 7.53
N ASP A 17 27.76 2.86 8.79
CA ASP A 17 27.54 1.68 9.63
C ASP A 17 26.61 0.66 8.96
N PHE A 18 25.55 1.12 8.30
CA PHE A 18 24.63 0.26 7.57
C PHE A 18 25.29 -0.37 6.34
N LEU A 19 26.10 0.40 5.60
CA LEU A 19 26.81 -0.07 4.41
C LEU A 19 27.87 -1.13 4.73
N GLN A 20 28.41 -1.12 5.95
CA GLN A 20 29.37 -2.11 6.44
C GLN A 20 28.72 -3.38 7.01
N LEU A 21 27.40 -3.41 7.18
CA LEU A 21 26.72 -4.59 7.72
C LEU A 21 26.89 -5.82 6.83
N PRO A 22 27.04 -7.02 7.42
CA PRO A 22 27.03 -8.26 6.67
C PRO A 22 25.64 -8.53 6.09
N LYS A 23 25.62 -9.22 4.94
CA LYS A 23 24.41 -9.58 4.19
C LYS A 23 23.28 -10.11 5.07
N ASP A 24 23.57 -11.07 5.96
CA ASP A 24 22.55 -11.73 6.77
C ASP A 24 21.83 -10.76 7.71
N MET A 25 22.54 -9.79 8.27
CA MET A 25 21.96 -8.75 9.12
C MET A 25 21.08 -7.80 8.31
N VAL A 26 21.50 -7.43 7.10
CA VAL A 26 20.69 -6.58 6.21
C VAL A 26 19.41 -7.30 5.80
N VAL A 27 19.50 -8.56 5.37
CA VAL A 27 18.34 -9.39 5.02
C VAL A 27 17.40 -9.52 6.22
N GLN A 28 17.93 -9.78 7.42
CA GLN A 28 17.12 -9.89 8.63
C GLN A 28 16.43 -8.57 9.01
N LEU A 29 17.11 -7.43 8.85
CA LEU A 29 16.54 -6.11 9.14
C LEU A 29 15.42 -5.78 8.14
N LEU A 30 15.69 -5.96 6.84
CA LEU A 30 14.77 -5.57 5.77
C LEU A 30 13.56 -6.49 5.66
N SER A 31 13.70 -7.77 6.04
CA SER A 31 12.59 -8.73 6.07
C SER A 31 11.63 -8.52 7.26
N HIS A 32 12.02 -7.75 8.27
CA HIS A 32 11.23 -7.59 9.49
C HIS A 32 9.89 -6.86 9.23
N GLU A 33 8.79 -7.41 9.73
CA GLU A 33 7.44 -6.83 9.54
C GLU A 33 7.22 -5.51 10.28
N GLU A 34 7.98 -5.28 11.35
CA GLU A 34 7.92 -4.07 12.19
C GLU A 34 8.92 -2.98 11.74
N LEU A 35 9.59 -3.15 10.59
CA LEU A 35 10.44 -2.11 10.04
C LEU A 35 9.58 -0.86 9.77
N GLU A 36 9.87 0.24 10.47
CA GLU A 36 9.16 1.50 10.28
C GLU A 36 9.69 2.20 9.03
N THR A 37 8.93 2.06 7.95
CA THR A 37 9.16 2.84 6.72
C THR A 37 7.83 3.38 6.22
N GLU A 38 7.84 4.63 5.76
CA GLU A 38 6.67 5.28 5.14
C GLU A 38 6.56 4.92 3.66
N ASP A 39 7.70 4.66 3.03
CA ASP A 39 7.79 4.33 1.62
C ASP A 39 8.74 3.14 1.44
N GLU A 40 8.30 2.10 0.72
CA GLU A 40 9.17 0.99 0.34
C GLU A 40 10.29 1.46 -0.61
N LYS A 41 10.16 2.64 -1.23
CA LYS A 41 11.21 3.26 -2.02
C LYS A 41 12.49 3.45 -1.22
N LEU A 42 12.39 3.86 0.04
CA LEU A 42 13.57 4.02 0.92
C LEU A 42 14.27 2.67 1.16
N VAL A 43 13.50 1.60 1.29
CA VAL A 43 14.04 0.24 1.46
C VAL A 43 14.75 -0.22 0.19
N TYR A 44 14.14 0.02 -0.98
CA TYR A 44 14.75 -0.26 -2.28
C TYR A 44 16.07 0.51 -2.48
N GLU A 45 16.07 1.82 -2.24
CA GLU A 45 17.27 2.66 -2.33
C GLU A 45 18.36 2.20 -1.37
N ALA A 46 18.00 1.80 -0.14
CA ALA A 46 18.94 1.25 0.83
C ALA A 46 19.60 -0.06 0.33
N VAL A 47 18.83 -0.95 -0.31
CA VAL A 47 19.36 -2.18 -0.92
C VAL A 47 20.33 -1.84 -2.04
N LEU A 48 19.96 -0.93 -2.94
CA LEU A 48 20.85 -0.53 -4.03
C LEU A 48 22.14 0.10 -3.50
N ASN A 49 22.05 1.03 -2.55
CA ASN A 49 23.21 1.67 -1.93
C ASN A 49 24.14 0.65 -1.24
N TRP A 50 23.57 -0.36 -0.58
CA TRP A 50 24.36 -1.41 0.05
C TRP A 50 25.06 -2.30 -0.99
N VAL A 51 24.41 -2.61 -2.11
CA VAL A 51 25.01 -3.40 -3.20
C VAL A 51 26.08 -2.60 -3.95
N THR A 52 25.85 -1.32 -4.24
CA THR A 52 26.80 -0.47 -4.98
C THR A 52 28.07 -0.17 -4.18
N TYR A 53 28.00 -0.20 -2.84
CA TYR A 53 29.16 -0.02 -1.97
C TYR A 53 30.27 -1.06 -2.20
N ASP A 54 29.92 -2.30 -2.55
CA ASP A 54 30.86 -3.35 -2.95
C ASP A 54 30.25 -4.19 -4.08
N LEU A 55 30.13 -3.55 -5.25
CA LEU A 55 29.45 -4.10 -6.41
C LEU A 55 29.98 -5.47 -6.87
N PRO A 56 31.31 -5.72 -6.94
CA PRO A 56 31.83 -7.02 -7.37
C PRO A 56 31.47 -8.17 -6.42
N GLY A 57 31.46 -7.92 -5.10
CA GLY A 57 31.17 -8.93 -4.09
C GLY A 57 29.67 -9.10 -3.80
N ARG A 58 28.89 -8.01 -3.90
CA ARG A 58 27.50 -7.97 -3.42
C ARG A 58 26.44 -8.10 -4.50
N HIS A 59 26.78 -7.90 -5.78
CA HIS A 59 25.82 -8.03 -6.88
C HIS A 59 25.15 -9.42 -6.92
N ALA A 60 25.88 -10.48 -6.55
CA ALA A 60 25.34 -11.83 -6.44
C ALA A 60 24.19 -11.97 -5.41
N HIS A 61 24.13 -11.10 -4.40
CA HIS A 61 23.14 -11.12 -3.33
C HIS A 61 21.90 -10.25 -3.60
N LEU A 62 21.91 -9.47 -4.68
CA LEU A 62 20.81 -8.58 -5.06
C LEU A 62 19.43 -9.29 -5.12
N PRO A 63 19.26 -10.51 -5.70
CA PRO A 63 17.95 -11.14 -5.78
C PRO A 63 17.36 -11.48 -4.40
N GLU A 64 18.22 -11.84 -3.46
CA GLU A 64 17.80 -12.21 -2.11
C GLU A 64 17.37 -10.98 -1.31
N LEU A 65 18.08 -9.86 -1.49
CA LEU A 65 17.71 -8.57 -0.92
C LEU A 65 16.41 -8.04 -1.53
N LEU A 66 16.23 -8.13 -2.86
CA LEU A 66 15.01 -7.69 -3.52
C LEU A 66 13.76 -8.43 -3.04
N LYS A 67 13.88 -9.72 -2.68
CA LYS A 67 12.77 -10.47 -2.07
C LYS A 67 12.32 -9.93 -0.72
N THR A 68 13.18 -9.21 0.00
CA THR A 68 12.82 -8.58 1.28
C THR A 68 12.11 -7.23 1.10
N VAL A 69 12.20 -6.64 -0.10
CA VAL A 69 11.54 -5.40 -0.46
C VAL A 69 10.15 -5.71 -0.99
N ARG A 70 9.12 -4.99 -0.52
CA ARG A 70 7.75 -5.15 -1.02
C ARG A 70 7.59 -4.37 -2.33
N LEU A 71 8.24 -4.84 -3.38
CA LEU A 71 8.34 -4.14 -4.68
C LEU A 71 6.97 -3.77 -5.25
N ALA A 72 5.93 -4.59 -5.06
CA ALA A 72 4.59 -4.28 -5.58
C ALA A 72 3.87 -3.17 -4.80
N LEU A 73 4.44 -2.69 -3.68
CA LEU A 73 3.94 -1.53 -2.94
C LEU A 73 4.62 -0.23 -3.36
N LEU A 74 5.70 -0.27 -4.14
CA LEU A 74 6.33 0.92 -4.70
C LEU A 74 5.34 1.72 -5.56
N PRO A 75 5.53 3.04 -5.71
CA PRO A 75 4.75 3.84 -6.67
C PRO A 75 4.80 3.20 -8.06
N ALA A 76 3.65 3.10 -8.73
CA ALA A 76 3.54 2.35 -9.99
C ALA A 76 4.50 2.87 -11.07
N ILE A 77 4.60 4.20 -11.21
CA ILE A 77 5.52 4.85 -12.15
C ILE A 77 6.96 4.49 -11.81
N PHE A 78 7.36 4.59 -10.53
CA PHE A 78 8.71 4.26 -10.10
C PHE A 78 9.07 2.79 -10.36
N LEU A 79 8.16 1.85 -10.09
CA LEU A 79 8.37 0.44 -10.37
C LEU A 79 8.52 0.16 -11.88
N MET A 80 7.67 0.77 -12.70
CA MET A 80 7.58 0.50 -14.14
C MET A 80 8.61 1.26 -14.98
N GLU A 81 9.06 2.44 -14.56
CA GLU A 81 9.97 3.29 -15.35
C GLU A 81 11.39 3.35 -14.77
N ASN A 82 11.56 3.21 -13.46
CA ASN A 82 12.88 3.24 -12.83
C ASN A 82 13.38 1.83 -12.54
N VAL A 83 12.68 1.08 -11.69
CA VAL A 83 13.15 -0.24 -11.19
C VAL A 83 13.26 -1.25 -12.33
N SER A 84 12.30 -1.27 -13.26
CA SER A 84 12.32 -2.19 -14.41
C SER A 84 13.47 -1.90 -15.40
N MET A 85 13.93 -0.65 -15.47
CA MET A 85 14.97 -0.19 -16.41
C MET A 85 16.37 -0.22 -15.79
N GLU A 86 16.49 -0.44 -14.48
CA GLU A 86 17.75 -0.44 -13.74
C GLU A 86 18.72 -1.50 -14.29
N GLU A 87 19.93 -1.08 -14.69
CA GLU A 87 20.91 -1.97 -15.32
C GLU A 87 21.36 -3.10 -14.37
N LEU A 88 21.50 -2.81 -13.07
CA LEU A 88 21.92 -3.80 -12.08
C LEU A 88 20.93 -4.94 -11.94
N ILE A 89 19.64 -4.65 -12.09
CA ILE A 89 18.54 -5.61 -12.04
C ILE A 89 18.48 -6.38 -13.36
N ASN A 90 18.56 -5.67 -14.49
CA ASN A 90 18.52 -6.27 -15.82
C ASN A 90 19.74 -7.14 -16.14
N ALA A 91 20.88 -6.88 -15.50
CA ALA A 91 22.08 -7.71 -15.58
C ALA A 91 21.88 -9.11 -14.96
N GLN A 92 20.81 -9.33 -14.18
CA GLN A 92 20.58 -10.58 -13.48
C GLN A 92 19.15 -11.12 -13.67
N THR A 93 19.03 -12.27 -14.33
CA THR A 93 17.75 -12.90 -14.67
C THR A 93 16.82 -13.06 -13.46
N LYS A 94 17.35 -13.53 -12.32
CA LYS A 94 16.54 -13.73 -11.10
C LYS A 94 15.98 -12.42 -10.51
N SER A 95 16.74 -11.34 -10.59
CA SER A 95 16.30 -10.03 -10.08
C SER A 95 15.21 -9.45 -10.99
N LYS A 96 15.39 -9.62 -12.32
CA LYS A 96 14.38 -9.24 -13.30
C LYS A 96 13.06 -9.98 -13.12
N GLU A 97 13.09 -11.30 -12.94
CA GLU A 97 11.88 -12.12 -12.69
C GLU A 97 11.09 -11.62 -11.47
N LEU A 98 11.77 -11.20 -10.40
CA LEU A 98 11.12 -10.66 -9.20
C LEU A 98 10.44 -9.31 -9.46
N VAL A 99 11.06 -8.45 -10.27
CA VAL A 99 10.47 -7.17 -10.66
C VAL A 99 9.26 -7.38 -11.57
N ASP A 100 9.35 -8.31 -12.52
CA ASP A 100 8.24 -8.68 -13.39
C ASP A 100 7.05 -9.26 -12.59
N GLU A 101 7.32 -10.12 -11.60
CA GLU A 101 6.30 -10.61 -10.66
C GLU A 101 5.67 -9.46 -9.87
N ALA A 102 6.48 -8.53 -9.36
CA ALA A 102 6.01 -7.38 -8.61
C ALA A 102 5.13 -6.45 -9.46
N ILE A 103 5.48 -6.23 -10.73
CA ILE A 103 4.67 -5.47 -11.68
C ILE A 103 3.32 -6.16 -11.91
N CYS A 104 3.32 -7.48 -12.11
CA CYS A 104 2.08 -8.24 -12.25
C CYS A 104 1.19 -8.11 -11.00
N CYS A 105 1.79 -8.20 -9.81
CA CYS A 105 1.08 -8.01 -8.55
C CYS A 105 0.52 -6.59 -8.42
N LYS A 106 1.31 -5.56 -8.75
CA LYS A 106 0.88 -4.15 -8.74
C LYS A 106 -0.32 -3.93 -9.65
N LEU A 107 -0.26 -4.46 -10.88
CA LEU A 107 -1.35 -4.36 -11.84
C LEU A 107 -2.62 -5.03 -11.34
N LYS A 108 -2.53 -6.23 -10.75
CA LYS A 108 -3.68 -6.90 -10.13
C LYS A 108 -4.28 -6.08 -8.97
N ILE A 109 -3.44 -5.50 -8.10
CA ILE A 109 -3.91 -4.62 -7.02
C ILE A 109 -4.65 -3.40 -7.58
N LEU A 110 -4.08 -2.73 -8.57
CA LEU A 110 -4.67 -1.53 -9.18
C LEU A 110 -5.98 -1.83 -9.93
N GLN A 111 -6.07 -3.00 -10.56
CA GLN A 111 -7.26 -3.45 -11.30
C GLN A 111 -8.28 -4.15 -10.40
N ASN A 112 -7.96 -4.38 -9.13
CA ASN A 112 -8.75 -5.20 -8.21
C ASN A 112 -9.04 -6.61 -8.77
N ASP A 113 -8.05 -7.19 -9.46
CA ASP A 113 -8.14 -8.48 -10.15
C ASP A 113 -7.66 -9.63 -9.25
N GLY A 114 -8.59 -10.10 -8.42
CA GLY A 114 -8.38 -11.24 -7.52
C GLY A 114 -7.54 -10.93 -6.28
N VAL A 115 -7.27 -11.98 -5.50
CA VAL A 115 -6.46 -11.87 -4.29
C VAL A 115 -4.98 -12.01 -4.65
N VAL A 116 -4.18 -11.01 -4.27
CA VAL A 116 -2.73 -11.04 -4.44
C VAL A 116 -2.09 -11.52 -3.14
N ASP A 117 -1.64 -12.78 -3.12
CA ASP A 117 -1.00 -13.42 -1.95
C ASP A 117 0.54 -13.50 -2.09
N SER A 118 1.14 -12.64 -2.92
CA SER A 118 2.61 -12.59 -3.03
C SER A 118 3.21 -11.81 -1.85
N PRO A 119 4.29 -12.31 -1.22
CA PRO A 119 5.04 -11.57 -0.19
C PRO A 119 5.50 -10.18 -0.67
N LEU A 120 5.73 -10.01 -1.97
CA LEU A 120 6.13 -8.74 -2.59
C LEU A 120 5.02 -7.67 -2.56
N ALA A 121 3.78 -8.09 -2.32
CA ALA A 121 2.58 -7.26 -2.35
C ALA A 121 1.88 -7.13 -0.99
N ARG A 122 2.41 -7.80 0.05
CA ARG A 122 1.82 -7.79 1.38
C ARG A 122 2.39 -6.64 2.21
N PRO A 123 1.61 -5.64 2.64
CA PRO A 123 2.11 -4.51 3.45
C PRO A 123 2.79 -4.91 4.77
N ARG A 124 3.69 -4.05 5.27
CA ARG A 124 4.24 -4.16 6.64
C ARG A 124 3.11 -3.92 7.65
N LYS A 125 3.22 -4.53 8.84
CA LYS A 125 2.23 -4.34 9.93
C LYS A 125 2.09 -2.87 10.37
N THR A 126 3.08 -2.04 10.07
CA THR A 126 3.10 -0.61 10.39
C THR A 126 2.45 0.27 9.31
N SER A 127 1.96 -0.32 8.21
CA SER A 127 1.45 0.38 7.01
C SER A 127 -0.06 0.17 6.78
N HIS A 128 -0.82 -0.15 7.82
CA HIS A 128 -2.27 -0.24 7.71
C HIS A 128 -2.90 1.16 7.78
N ALA A 129 -3.60 1.55 6.71
CA ALA A 129 -4.43 2.75 6.71
C ALA A 129 -5.77 2.44 7.41
N LEU A 130 -6.13 3.25 8.41
CA LEU A 130 -7.45 3.21 9.03
C LEU A 130 -8.28 4.37 8.48
N PHE A 131 -9.39 4.04 7.83
CA PHE A 131 -10.36 5.04 7.39
C PHE A 131 -11.55 5.10 8.35
N LEU A 132 -12.00 6.31 8.67
CA LEU A 132 -13.22 6.57 9.41
C LEU A 132 -14.28 7.12 8.45
N LEU A 133 -15.44 6.49 8.49
CA LEU A 133 -16.62 6.86 7.73
C LEU A 133 -17.70 7.30 8.70
N GLY A 134 -18.17 8.53 8.56
CA GLY A 134 -19.16 9.07 9.47
C GLY A 134 -19.71 10.41 9.03
N GLY A 135 -20.42 11.06 9.94
CA GLY A 135 -21.00 12.37 9.70
C GLY A 135 -21.45 13.04 10.98
N GLN A 136 -21.74 14.34 10.90
CA GLN A 136 -22.26 15.10 12.04
C GLN A 136 -23.74 14.79 12.34
N THR A 137 -24.45 14.18 11.38
CA THR A 137 -25.87 13.84 11.48
C THR A 137 -26.08 12.32 11.38
N PHE A 138 -27.32 11.84 11.18
CA PHE A 138 -27.63 10.43 10.91
C PHE A 138 -27.14 9.93 9.53
N MET A 139 -26.14 10.60 8.95
CA MET A 139 -25.67 10.46 7.58
C MET A 139 -24.16 10.27 7.60
N CYS A 140 -23.63 9.54 6.64
CA CYS A 140 -22.22 9.47 6.34
C CYS A 140 -21.95 10.39 5.15
N ASP A 141 -21.44 11.58 5.44
CA ASP A 141 -21.03 12.63 4.51
C ASP A 141 -19.51 12.85 4.53
N TYR A 142 -18.86 12.53 5.66
CA TYR A 142 -17.42 12.70 5.83
C TYR A 142 -16.64 11.38 5.72
N PHE A 143 -15.43 11.51 5.17
CA PHE A 143 -14.45 10.44 5.05
C PHE A 143 -13.10 10.93 5.57
N PHE A 144 -12.51 10.21 6.52
CA PHE A 144 -11.25 10.59 7.15
C PHE A 144 -10.23 9.45 7.08
N LEU A 145 -8.96 9.81 6.97
CA LEU A 145 -7.82 8.93 7.19
C LEU A 145 -7.27 9.18 8.59
N VAL A 146 -7.07 8.13 9.37
CA VAL A 146 -6.38 8.22 10.66
C VAL A 146 -4.91 7.98 10.42
N ASP A 147 -4.12 9.05 10.58
CA ASP A 147 -2.68 8.93 10.64
C ASP A 147 -2.28 8.51 12.05
N GLN A 148 -1.92 7.23 12.20
CA GLN A 148 -1.52 6.67 13.48
C GLN A 148 -0.21 7.26 14.02
N LYS A 149 0.66 7.78 13.13
CA LYS A 149 1.96 8.33 13.51
C LYS A 149 1.84 9.76 13.99
N ALA A 150 1.18 10.61 13.20
CA ALA A 150 0.91 11.99 13.57
C ALA A 150 -0.14 12.07 14.70
N LYS A 151 -0.90 10.98 14.92
CA LYS A 151 -2.11 10.94 15.77
C LYS A 151 -3.14 11.98 15.32
N GLU A 152 -3.20 12.21 14.02
CA GLU A 152 -4.07 13.18 13.38
C GLU A 152 -5.17 12.48 12.58
N ILE A 153 -6.30 13.15 12.44
CA ILE A 153 -7.40 12.73 11.59
C ILE A 153 -7.43 13.67 10.39
N ILE A 154 -7.09 13.14 9.22
CA ILE A 154 -6.95 13.90 7.98
C ILE A 154 -8.25 13.77 7.18
N PRO A 155 -8.96 14.88 6.89
CA PRO A 155 -10.14 14.84 6.04
C PRO A 155 -9.76 14.48 4.60
N LYS A 156 -10.55 13.59 3.99
CA LYS A 156 -10.44 13.20 2.59
C LYS A 156 -11.65 13.73 1.82
N ALA A 157 -11.71 13.47 0.51
CA ALA A 157 -12.81 13.94 -0.33
C ALA A 157 -14.17 13.48 0.23
N ASP A 158 -15.11 14.42 0.33
CA ASP A 158 -16.47 14.15 0.81
C ASP A 158 -17.20 13.18 -0.12
N ILE A 159 -18.09 12.39 0.46
CA ILE A 159 -18.86 11.40 -0.30
C ILE A 159 -19.86 12.15 -1.20
N PRO A 160 -19.83 11.99 -2.55
CA PRO A 160 -20.65 12.79 -3.46
C PRO A 160 -22.16 12.68 -3.22
N SER A 161 -22.60 11.57 -2.62
CA SER A 161 -23.97 11.38 -2.17
C SER A 161 -23.97 10.75 -0.77
N PRO A 162 -24.18 11.54 0.29
CA PRO A 162 -24.19 11.06 1.66
C PRO A 162 -25.12 9.87 1.87
N ARG A 163 -24.78 8.95 2.78
CA ARG A 163 -25.52 7.69 2.99
C ARG A 163 -26.05 7.52 4.41
N LYS A 164 -27.24 6.91 4.54
CA LYS A 164 -27.83 6.47 5.81
C LYS A 164 -27.88 4.95 5.86
N GLU A 165 -27.83 4.39 7.07
CA GLU A 165 -27.88 2.93 7.29
C GLU A 165 -26.92 2.20 6.34
N PHE A 166 -25.73 2.78 6.20
CA PHE A 166 -24.76 2.42 5.17
C PHE A 166 -23.94 1.21 5.61
N SER A 167 -23.30 0.60 4.63
CA SER A 167 -22.36 -0.50 4.80
C SER A 167 -21.12 -0.19 3.97
N ALA A 168 -19.95 -0.49 4.51
CA ALA A 168 -18.69 -0.26 3.84
C ALA A 168 -17.80 -1.50 3.90
N CYS A 169 -17.04 -1.75 2.84
CA CYS A 169 -15.97 -2.74 2.82
C CYS A 169 -14.78 -2.21 2.00
N ALA A 170 -13.60 -2.76 2.26
CA ALA A 170 -12.39 -2.40 1.54
C ALA A 170 -11.86 -3.62 0.79
N ILE A 171 -11.49 -3.43 -0.48
CA ILE A 171 -10.88 -4.46 -1.31
C ILE A 171 -9.75 -3.80 -2.10
N GLY A 172 -8.52 -4.30 -1.94
CA GLY A 172 -7.33 -3.70 -2.54
C GLY A 172 -7.17 -2.23 -2.14
N CYS A 173 -7.06 -1.34 -3.13
CA CYS A 173 -6.97 0.12 -2.95
C CYS A 173 -8.31 0.84 -3.07
N LYS A 174 -9.43 0.13 -2.88
CA LYS A 174 -10.77 0.69 -3.07
C LYS A 174 -11.64 0.48 -1.84
N VAL A 175 -12.32 1.54 -1.40
CA VAL A 175 -13.32 1.50 -0.33
C VAL A 175 -14.71 1.63 -0.94
N TYR A 176 -15.53 0.61 -0.76
CA TYR A 176 -16.88 0.53 -1.30
C TYR A 176 -17.89 0.94 -0.24
N ILE A 177 -18.87 1.75 -0.63
CA ILE A 177 -19.97 2.19 0.23
C ILE A 177 -21.29 1.93 -0.47
N THR A 178 -22.21 1.31 0.28
CA THR A 178 -23.59 1.07 -0.12
C THR A 178 -24.54 1.50 0.98
N GLY A 179 -25.80 1.73 0.65
CA GLY A 179 -26.83 2.11 1.63
C GLY A 179 -27.83 3.10 1.08
N ARG A 180 -28.69 3.61 1.96
CA ARG A 180 -29.74 4.54 1.57
C ARG A 180 -29.15 5.91 1.24
N PRO A 181 -29.57 6.59 0.16
CA PRO A 181 -29.20 7.98 -0.08
C PRO A 181 -29.69 8.86 1.06
N GLY A 182 -28.91 9.89 1.34
CA GLY A 182 -29.19 10.83 2.40
C GLY A 182 -30.26 11.88 2.07
N ALA A 183 -30.49 12.14 0.78
CA ALA A 183 -31.45 13.11 0.30
C ALA A 183 -32.90 12.72 0.67
N ARG A 184 -33.84 13.68 0.56
CA ARG A 184 -35.28 13.54 0.93
C ARG A 184 -36.04 12.40 0.23
N GLU A 185 -35.41 11.66 -0.66
CA GLU A 185 -36.01 10.50 -1.29
C GLU A 185 -36.02 9.33 -0.29
N ASN A 186 -37.23 8.92 0.13
CA ASN A 186 -37.47 7.73 0.95
C ASN A 186 -37.15 6.40 0.20
N GLY A 187 -36.34 6.46 -0.86
CA GLY A 187 -36.01 5.35 -1.74
C GLY A 187 -34.82 4.54 -1.25
N VAL A 188 -34.91 3.22 -1.38
CA VAL A 188 -33.73 2.37 -1.29
C VAL A 188 -32.95 2.50 -2.60
N SER A 189 -31.66 2.80 -2.53
CA SER A 189 -30.82 2.92 -3.73
C SER A 189 -30.00 1.65 -3.96
N LYS A 190 -29.74 1.40 -5.25
CA LYS A 190 -28.81 0.37 -5.72
C LYS A 190 -27.41 0.91 -5.94
N ASP A 191 -27.22 2.22 -5.85
CA ASP A 191 -25.94 2.86 -6.16
C ASP A 191 -24.84 2.38 -5.20
N VAL A 192 -23.67 2.16 -5.78
CA VAL A 192 -22.44 1.83 -5.07
C VAL A 192 -21.45 2.96 -5.34
N TRP A 193 -20.93 3.57 -4.27
CA TRP A 193 -19.85 4.53 -4.36
C TRP A 193 -18.54 3.85 -3.99
N VAL A 194 -17.48 4.19 -4.71
CA VAL A 194 -16.15 3.61 -4.50
C VAL A 194 -15.14 4.73 -4.41
N TYR A 195 -14.44 4.79 -3.30
CA TYR A 195 -13.27 5.65 -3.15
C TYR A 195 -12.03 4.90 -3.63
N ASP A 196 -11.30 5.48 -4.56
CA ASP A 196 -10.00 4.99 -4.98
C ASP A 196 -8.91 5.66 -4.15
N THR A 197 -8.19 4.89 -3.32
CA THR A 197 -7.15 5.46 -2.44
C THR A 197 -5.89 5.87 -3.19
N VAL A 198 -5.74 5.50 -4.47
CA VAL A 198 -4.60 5.88 -5.32
C VAL A 198 -4.89 7.20 -6.02
N GLN A 199 -6.10 7.35 -6.58
CA GLN A 199 -6.52 8.58 -7.25
C GLN A 199 -7.05 9.63 -6.27
N GLU A 200 -7.34 9.22 -5.03
CA GLU A 200 -7.97 10.02 -3.98
C GLU A 200 -9.37 10.57 -4.35
N GLU A 201 -10.08 9.87 -5.23
CA GLU A 201 -11.35 10.30 -5.81
C GLU A 201 -12.47 9.28 -5.64
N TRP A 202 -13.72 9.77 -5.69
CA TRP A 202 -14.93 8.96 -5.63
C TRP A 202 -15.49 8.67 -7.02
N PHE A 203 -15.86 7.41 -7.26
CA PHE A 203 -16.47 6.94 -8.49
C PHE A 203 -17.77 6.19 -8.21
N ARG A 204 -18.70 6.23 -9.16
CA ARG A 204 -19.88 5.37 -9.12
C ARG A 204 -19.54 4.03 -9.77
N ALA A 205 -19.70 2.94 -9.02
CA ALA A 205 -19.48 1.58 -9.51
C ALA A 205 -20.78 0.94 -10.02
N ALA A 206 -20.68 -0.31 -10.47
CA ALA A 206 -21.83 -1.10 -10.87
C ALA A 206 -22.88 -1.17 -9.74
N PRO A 207 -24.17 -0.95 -10.03
CA PRO A 207 -25.21 -0.93 -9.02
C PRO A 207 -25.44 -2.33 -8.46
N MET A 208 -25.88 -2.41 -7.20
CA MET A 208 -26.36 -3.65 -6.59
C MET A 208 -27.54 -4.22 -7.38
N LEU A 209 -27.63 -5.55 -7.43
CA LEU A 209 -28.79 -6.23 -8.04
C LEU A 209 -30.10 -5.87 -7.31
N ILE A 210 -30.03 -5.78 -5.99
CA ILE A 210 -31.16 -5.46 -5.10
C ILE A 210 -30.74 -4.30 -4.21
N ALA A 211 -31.64 -3.32 -4.05
CA ALA A 211 -31.43 -2.16 -3.20
C ALA A 211 -31.46 -2.61 -1.73
N ARG A 212 -30.46 -2.23 -0.93
CA ARG A 212 -30.33 -2.64 0.48
C ARG A 212 -29.94 -1.46 1.37
N PHE A 213 -30.33 -1.54 2.64
CA PHE A 213 -29.93 -0.63 3.72
C PHE A 213 -29.90 -1.41 5.04
N GLY A 214 -29.12 -0.94 6.02
CA GLY A 214 -29.02 -1.59 7.34
C GLY A 214 -28.37 -2.98 7.29
N HIS A 215 -27.54 -3.24 6.28
CA HIS A 215 -26.89 -4.53 6.05
C HIS A 215 -25.40 -4.50 6.40
N GLY A 216 -24.82 -5.69 6.60
CA GLY A 216 -23.38 -5.88 6.74
C GLY A 216 -22.71 -6.15 5.39
N SER A 217 -21.46 -5.70 5.25
CA SER A 217 -20.56 -6.02 4.16
C SER A 217 -19.25 -6.52 4.78
N THR A 218 -18.63 -7.53 4.17
CA THR A 218 -17.37 -8.15 4.63
C THR A 218 -16.34 -8.09 3.53
#